data_AF-A0A4Y2KV08-F1
#
_entry.id   AF-A0A4Y2KV08-F1
#
_cell.length_a   1.000
_cell.length_b   1.000
_cell.length_c   1.000
_cell.angle_alpha   90.00
_cell.angle_beta   90.00
_cell.angle_gamma   90.00
#
_symmetry.space_group_name_H-M   'P 1'
#
loop_
_entity.id
_entity.type
_entity.pdbx_description
1 polymer ?
#
loop_
_entity_poly.entity_id
_entity_poly.type
_entity_poly.pdbx_seq_one_letter_code
_entity_poly.pdbx_strand_id
1 'polypeptide(L)'
;CGCNIGGSVNNICDKQTGQCPCKPRITGRQCHRPLETHYFPTLFQHQFEIEDGRTPVGTQVRYGYDENVFPGFSWRGYAVFSDIQKEVLLDIYIEKPSLYQVFLYYLNFGGENVYGIITFTPETFGDKLDILEREKEKAIKIYGNQPNGLWWLEFRLD
;
A
#
# COMPACT_ATOMS: atom_id res chain seq x y z
N CYS A 1 34.69 6.19 -0.64
CA CYS A 1 33.68 6.82 0.22
C CYS A 1 32.58 5.82 0.60
N GLY A 2 31.82 5.30 -0.38
CA GLY A 2 30.73 4.35 -0.12
C GLY A 2 29.53 5.01 0.55
N CYS A 3 29.23 6.26 0.18
CA CYS A 3 28.12 7.01 0.75
C CYS A 3 26.78 6.39 0.29
N ASN A 4 25.82 6.29 1.20
CA ASN A 4 24.50 5.76 0.90
C ASN A 4 23.77 6.70 -0.06
N ILE A 5 23.28 6.16 -1.19
CA ILE A 5 22.62 6.95 -2.23
C ILE A 5 21.34 7.65 -1.75
N GLY A 6 20.58 7.02 -0.84
CA GLY A 6 19.37 7.60 -0.27
C GLY A 6 19.66 8.50 0.93
N GLY A 7 20.72 8.19 1.69
CA GLY A 7 21.04 8.82 2.97
C GLY A 7 22.01 10.00 2.90
N SER A 8 22.81 10.10 1.85
CA SER A 8 23.79 11.18 1.66
C SER A 8 23.31 12.25 0.67
N VAL A 9 23.82 13.48 0.84
CA VAL A 9 23.56 14.59 -0.08
C VAL A 9 24.29 14.38 -1.40
N ASN A 10 25.50 13.83 -1.35
CA ASN A 10 26.30 13.44 -2.51
C ASN A 10 27.30 12.34 -2.12
N ASN A 11 28.10 11.87 -3.07
CA ASN A 11 29.08 10.78 -2.86
C ASN A 11 30.51 11.30 -2.58
N ILE A 12 30.69 12.58 -2.26
CA ILE A 12 31.98 13.19 -1.92
C ILE A 12 32.13 13.16 -0.40
N CYS A 13 33.02 12.32 0.11
CA CYS A 13 33.32 12.24 1.53
C CYS A 13 34.50 13.13 1.92
N ASP A 14 34.58 13.49 3.20
CA ASP A 14 35.74 14.15 3.77
C ASP A 14 37.01 13.31 3.56
N LYS A 15 38.08 13.95 3.07
CA LYS A 15 39.29 13.24 2.64
C LYS A 15 40.06 12.60 3.78
N GLN A 16 39.93 13.10 5.00
CA GLN A 16 40.69 12.62 6.16
C GLN A 16 39.91 11.56 6.95
N THR A 17 38.65 11.83 7.23
CA THR A 17 37.76 10.99 8.07
C THR A 17 36.95 9.99 7.25
N GLY A 18 36.78 10.23 5.95
CA GLY A 18 35.89 9.45 5.09
C GLY A 18 34.41 9.63 5.42
N GLN A 19 34.03 10.67 6.17
CA GLN A 19 32.64 10.98 6.53
C GLN A 19 31.87 11.55 5.33
N CYS A 20 30.71 10.97 5.02
CA CYS A 20 29.80 11.45 3.99
C CYS A 20 28.89 12.57 4.53
N PRO A 21 28.47 13.54 3.69
CA PRO A 21 27.48 14.55 4.06
C PRO A 21 26.09 13.91 4.13
N CYS A 22 25.58 13.68 5.34
CA CYS A 22 24.28 13.02 5.53
C CYS A 22 23.10 14.00 5.36
N LYS A 23 21.98 13.49 4.83
CA LYS A 23 20.70 14.20 4.86
C LYS A 23 20.20 14.36 6.30
N PRO A 24 19.24 15.27 6.56
CA PRO A 24 18.68 15.44 7.90
C PRO A 24 18.19 14.11 8.49
N ARG A 25 18.45 13.91 9.79
CA ARG A 25 18.03 12.74 10.57
C ARG A 25 18.69 11.39 10.19
N ILE A 26 19.79 11.43 9.43
CA ILE A 26 20.58 10.26 9.03
C ILE A 26 22.01 10.41 9.53
N THR A 27 22.65 9.31 9.93
CA THR A 27 23.98 9.30 10.54
C THR A 27 24.83 8.09 10.15
N GLY A 28 26.03 8.01 10.72
CA GLY A 28 27.09 7.06 10.38
C GLY A 28 28.02 7.58 9.28
N ARG A 29 29.22 6.99 9.19
CA ARG A 29 30.26 7.41 8.24
C ARG A 29 29.76 7.44 6.79
N GLN A 30 28.87 6.51 6.45
CA GLN A 30 28.29 6.34 5.12
C GLN A 30 26.81 6.77 5.03
N CYS A 31 26.24 7.37 6.09
CA CYS A 31 24.82 7.78 6.14
C CYS A 31 23.83 6.63 5.92
N HIS A 32 24.09 5.45 6.48
CA HIS A 32 23.28 4.24 6.28
C HIS A 32 22.38 3.89 7.47
N ARG A 33 22.36 4.72 8.52
CA ARG A 33 21.53 4.49 9.71
C ARG A 33 20.78 5.76 10.08
N PRO A 34 19.55 5.67 10.61
CA PRO A 34 18.85 6.83 11.14
C PRO A 34 19.57 7.36 12.38
N LEU A 35 19.34 8.63 12.73
CA LEU A 35 19.70 9.15 14.06
C LEU A 35 18.98 8.33 15.15
N GLU A 36 19.49 8.43 16.38
CA GLU A 36 18.76 7.94 17.54
C GLU A 36 17.34 8.54 17.56
N THR A 37 16.38 7.75 18.05
CA THR A 37 14.93 8.05 18.04
C THR A 37 14.30 8.25 16.64
N HIS A 38 14.98 7.86 15.57
CA HIS A 38 14.46 7.89 14.19
C HIS A 38 14.49 6.51 13.55
N TYR A 39 13.69 6.31 12.52
CA TYR A 39 13.67 5.09 11.72
C TYR A 39 13.62 5.43 10.24
N PHE A 40 14.02 4.47 9.39
CA PHE A 40 13.71 4.56 7.97
C PHE A 40 12.28 4.06 7.75
N PRO A 41 11.41 4.88 7.14
CA PRO A 41 10.07 4.44 6.82
C PRO A 41 10.13 3.20 5.93
N THR A 42 9.30 2.22 6.26
CA THR A 42 9.07 1.04 5.43
C THR A 42 7.75 1.23 4.66
N LEU A 43 7.42 0.28 3.78
CA LEU A 43 6.14 0.30 3.06
C LEU A 43 4.92 0.19 4.01
N PHE A 44 5.10 -0.30 5.25
CA PHE A 44 4.03 -0.42 6.25
C PHE A 44 3.34 0.91 6.58
N GLN A 45 4.00 2.06 6.36
CA GLN A 45 3.35 3.37 6.55
C GLN A 45 2.28 3.68 5.51
N HIS A 46 2.26 2.94 4.40
CA HIS A 46 1.28 3.04 3.32
C HIS A 46 0.46 1.76 3.21
N GLN A 47 0.39 0.98 4.29
CA GLN A 47 -0.53 -0.14 4.43
C GLN A 47 -1.84 0.38 5.02
N PHE A 48 -2.96 0.07 4.36
CA PHE A 48 -4.29 0.52 4.74
C PHE A 48 -5.17 -0.69 4.98
N GLU A 49 -5.75 -0.77 6.17
CA GLU A 49 -6.57 -1.89 6.61
C GLU A 49 -8.02 -1.65 6.16
N ILE A 50 -8.53 -2.54 5.31
CA ILE A 50 -9.85 -2.34 4.69
C ILE A 50 -10.99 -2.38 5.72
N GLU A 51 -10.80 -3.07 6.84
CA GLU A 51 -11.73 -3.14 7.95
C GLU A 51 -11.82 -1.86 8.79
N ASP A 52 -10.87 -0.92 8.63
CA ASP A 52 -10.93 0.42 9.22
C ASP A 52 -11.79 1.39 8.37
N GLY A 53 -12.22 0.95 7.18
CA GLY A 53 -13.08 1.73 6.29
C GLY A 53 -14.53 1.87 6.77
N ARG A 54 -15.36 2.42 5.89
CA ARG A 54 -16.79 2.65 6.12
C ARG A 54 -17.64 2.20 4.94
N THR A 55 -18.88 1.85 5.22
CA THR A 55 -19.88 1.62 4.15
C THR A 55 -20.30 2.96 3.51
N PRO A 56 -20.96 2.96 2.35
CA PRO A 56 -21.50 4.19 1.75
C PRO A 56 -22.47 4.97 2.66
N VAL A 57 -23.11 4.29 3.62
CA VAL A 57 -24.01 4.90 4.61
C VAL A 57 -23.24 5.41 5.84
N GLY A 58 -21.92 5.26 5.88
CA GLY A 58 -21.05 5.73 6.97
C GLY A 58 -20.97 4.80 8.17
N THR A 59 -21.53 3.59 8.08
CA THR A 59 -21.41 2.58 9.15
C THR A 59 -20.08 1.84 9.08
N GLN A 60 -19.69 1.20 10.18
CA GLN A 60 -18.47 0.37 10.23
C GLN A 60 -18.57 -0.84 9.30
N VAL A 61 -17.42 -1.21 8.74
CA VAL A 61 -17.25 -2.39 7.89
C VAL A 61 -17.38 -3.67 8.73
N ARG A 62 -18.13 -4.64 8.20
CA ARG A 62 -18.16 -6.01 8.71
C ARG A 62 -16.86 -6.71 8.32
N TYR A 63 -16.16 -7.24 9.32
CA TYR A 63 -14.90 -7.94 9.13
C TYR A 63 -14.94 -9.34 9.76
N GLY A 64 -14.16 -10.25 9.19
CA GLY A 64 -13.78 -11.53 9.78
C GLY A 64 -12.35 -11.47 10.30
N TYR A 65 -11.95 -12.48 11.09
CA TYR A 65 -10.62 -12.54 11.73
C TYR A 65 -10.15 -14.00 11.91
N ASP A 66 -10.65 -14.93 11.11
CA ASP A 66 -10.27 -16.34 11.19
C ASP A 66 -9.00 -16.61 10.37
N GLU A 67 -7.91 -16.98 11.04
CA GLU A 67 -6.62 -17.33 10.44
C GLU A 67 -6.70 -18.53 9.49
N ASN A 68 -7.72 -19.40 9.63
CA ASN A 68 -7.92 -20.50 8.68
C ASN A 68 -8.59 -20.03 7.38
N VAL A 69 -9.24 -18.87 7.43
CA VAL A 69 -9.95 -18.27 6.29
C VAL A 69 -9.04 -17.30 5.55
N PHE A 70 -8.31 -16.44 6.26
CA PHE A 70 -7.37 -15.54 5.62
C PHE A 70 -6.05 -15.47 6.39
N PRO A 71 -5.18 -16.49 6.25
CA PRO A 71 -3.98 -16.60 7.06
C PRO A 71 -3.06 -15.38 6.91
N GLY A 72 -2.58 -14.85 8.04
CA GLY A 72 -1.64 -13.73 8.05
C GLY A 72 -2.27 -12.38 7.71
N PHE A 73 -3.58 -12.23 7.92
CA PHE A 73 -4.22 -10.92 7.92
C PHE A 73 -3.52 -9.98 8.92
N SER A 74 -3.49 -8.69 8.58
CA SER A 74 -2.93 -7.66 9.44
C SER A 74 -3.97 -7.11 10.41
N TRP A 75 -3.49 -6.41 11.45
CA TRP A 75 -4.32 -5.63 12.36
C TRP A 75 -5.49 -6.39 13.01
N ARG A 76 -6.74 -6.07 12.65
CA ARG A 76 -7.95 -6.61 13.30
C ARG A 76 -8.57 -7.76 12.52
N GLY A 77 -8.35 -7.84 11.21
CA GLY A 77 -9.01 -8.84 10.39
C GLY A 77 -9.00 -8.52 8.89
N TYR A 78 -10.12 -8.81 8.24
CA TYR A 78 -10.34 -8.57 6.82
C TYR A 78 -11.80 -8.26 6.52
N ALA A 79 -12.03 -7.35 5.57
CA ALA A 79 -13.39 -7.03 5.12
C ALA A 79 -14.01 -8.18 4.32
N VAL A 80 -15.27 -8.50 4.61
CA VAL A 80 -16.03 -9.54 3.89
C VAL A 80 -17.00 -8.87 2.92
N PHE A 81 -16.78 -9.07 1.61
CA PHE A 81 -17.71 -8.61 0.58
C PHE A 81 -18.87 -9.59 0.42
N SER A 82 -20.09 -9.07 0.42
CA SER A 82 -21.33 -9.85 0.35
C SER A 82 -22.48 -9.01 -0.20
N ASP A 83 -23.67 -9.59 -0.36
CA ASP A 83 -24.83 -8.84 -0.86
C ASP A 83 -25.24 -7.65 0.02
N ILE A 84 -24.89 -7.69 1.30
CA ILE A 84 -25.18 -6.61 2.27
C ILE A 84 -24.01 -5.66 2.49
N GLN A 85 -22.82 -5.97 1.94
CA GLN A 85 -21.62 -5.15 1.99
C GLN A 85 -20.87 -5.30 0.66
N LYS A 86 -21.37 -4.59 -0.36
CA LYS A 86 -20.81 -4.61 -1.72
C LYS A 86 -19.70 -3.59 -1.93
N GLU A 87 -19.62 -2.61 -1.04
CA GLU A 87 -18.76 -1.44 -1.19
C GLU A 87 -18.18 -1.04 0.17
N VAL A 88 -16.90 -0.71 0.16
CA VAL A 88 -16.14 -0.19 1.30
C VAL A 88 -15.38 1.03 0.82
N LEU A 89 -15.50 2.12 1.58
CA LEU A 89 -14.81 3.37 1.36
C LEU A 89 -13.65 3.47 2.34
N LEU A 90 -12.45 3.72 1.81
CA LEU A 90 -11.25 3.98 2.59
C LEU A 90 -10.82 5.43 2.38
N ASP A 91 -10.71 6.16 3.48
CA ASP A 91 -10.21 7.53 3.48
C ASP A 91 -8.67 7.46 3.64
N ILE A 92 -7.95 7.71 2.54
CA ILE A 92 -6.49 7.60 2.47
C ILE A 92 -5.86 8.98 2.41
N TYR A 93 -4.91 9.25 3.32
CA TYR A 93 -4.12 10.48 3.30
C TYR A 93 -2.79 10.27 2.59
N ILE A 94 -2.55 11.01 1.51
CA ILE A 94 -1.31 10.98 0.74
C ILE A 94 -0.49 12.22 1.06
N GLU A 95 0.61 12.03 1.81
CA GLU A 95 1.47 13.14 2.24
C GLU A 95 2.27 13.77 1.10
N LYS A 96 2.58 13.00 0.05
CA LYS A 96 3.48 13.44 -1.03
C LYS A 96 2.89 13.14 -2.40
N PRO A 97 2.84 14.12 -3.31
CA PRO A 97 2.45 13.86 -4.69
C PRO A 97 3.54 13.01 -5.37
N SER A 98 3.19 11.78 -5.76
CA SER A 98 4.09 10.86 -6.46
C SER A 98 3.30 9.77 -7.20
N LEU A 99 4.02 8.86 -7.84
CA LEU A 99 3.44 7.65 -8.41
C LEU A 99 3.29 6.58 -7.33
N TYR A 100 2.06 6.19 -7.05
CA TYR A 100 1.73 5.11 -6.11
C TYR A 100 1.28 3.87 -6.88
N GLN A 101 1.74 2.70 -6.46
CA GLN A 101 1.25 1.41 -6.92
C GLN A 101 0.38 0.81 -5.83
N VAL A 102 -0.83 0.42 -6.21
CA VAL A 102 -1.82 -0.13 -5.29
C VAL A 102 -1.79 -1.64 -5.39
N PHE A 103 -1.55 -2.29 -4.26
CA PHE A 103 -1.58 -3.75 -4.12
C PHE A 103 -2.72 -4.10 -3.17
N LEU A 104 -3.64 -4.95 -3.64
CA LEU A 104 -4.67 -5.52 -2.80
C LEU A 104 -4.26 -6.92 -2.37
N TYR A 105 -4.33 -7.18 -1.06
CA TYR A 105 -4.26 -8.52 -0.53
C TYR A 105 -5.69 -9.03 -0.33
N TYR A 106 -6.07 -10.08 -1.05
CA TYR A 106 -7.43 -10.59 -1.06
C TYR A 106 -7.45 -12.11 -1.17
N LEU A 107 -8.59 -12.71 -0.87
CA LEU A 107 -8.83 -14.13 -1.11
C LEU A 107 -10.26 -14.35 -1.62
N ASN A 108 -10.41 -15.18 -2.67
CA ASN A 108 -11.70 -15.53 -3.25
C ASN A 108 -11.99 -17.02 -3.06
N PHE A 109 -12.95 -17.31 -2.20
CA PHE A 109 -13.42 -18.68 -1.93
C PHE A 109 -14.48 -19.18 -2.89
N GLY A 110 -15.19 -18.28 -3.58
CA GLY A 110 -16.13 -18.66 -4.61
C GLY A 110 -15.32 -19.23 -5.76
N GLY A 111 -15.57 -20.49 -6.15
CA GLY A 111 -14.93 -21.08 -7.33
C GLY A 111 -15.25 -20.38 -8.66
N GLU A 112 -15.94 -19.24 -8.60
CA GLU A 112 -16.32 -18.37 -9.70
C GLU A 112 -15.48 -17.09 -9.68
N ASN A 113 -15.31 -16.49 -10.86
CA ASN A 113 -14.60 -15.22 -10.98
C ASN A 113 -15.44 -14.09 -10.36
N VAL A 114 -14.82 -13.28 -9.51
CA VAL A 114 -15.42 -12.07 -8.94
C VAL A 114 -14.85 -10.86 -9.66
N TYR A 115 -15.71 -9.88 -9.96
CA TYR A 115 -15.32 -8.61 -10.57
C TYR A 115 -15.51 -7.49 -9.55
N GLY A 116 -14.46 -6.73 -9.31
CA GLY A 116 -14.49 -5.54 -8.47
C GLY A 116 -14.00 -4.31 -9.22
N ILE A 117 -14.45 -3.12 -8.79
CA ILE A 117 -13.97 -1.83 -9.30
C ILE A 117 -13.30 -1.11 -8.14
N ILE A 118 -12.08 -0.63 -8.34
CA ILE A 118 -11.44 0.32 -7.43
C ILE A 118 -11.57 1.71 -8.05
N THR A 119 -12.13 2.64 -7.28
CA THR A 119 -12.26 4.04 -7.68
C THR A 119 -11.48 4.91 -6.70
N PHE A 120 -10.62 5.78 -7.21
CA PHE A 120 -9.93 6.80 -6.43
C PHE A 120 -10.64 8.14 -6.62
N THR A 121 -11.12 8.73 -5.53
CA THR A 121 -11.82 10.03 -5.57
C THR A 121 -11.05 11.04 -4.71
N PRO A 122 -10.55 12.15 -5.27
CA PRO A 122 -9.94 13.20 -4.47
C PRO A 122 -11.00 13.89 -3.61
N GLU A 123 -10.63 14.27 -2.38
CA GLU A 123 -11.54 14.94 -1.44
C GLU A 123 -11.85 16.38 -1.89
N THR A 124 -10.91 17.06 -2.55
CA THR A 124 -11.11 18.43 -3.05
C THR A 124 -11.06 18.51 -4.58
N PHE A 125 -11.96 19.32 -5.16
CA PHE A 125 -12.06 19.57 -6.60
C PHE A 125 -10.79 20.24 -7.21
N GLY A 126 -9.89 20.77 -6.37
CA GLY A 126 -8.64 21.41 -6.79
C GLY A 126 -7.46 20.43 -6.91
N ASP A 127 -7.52 19.30 -6.22
CA ASP A 127 -6.54 18.24 -6.33
C ASP A 127 -6.87 17.39 -7.56
N LYS A 128 -6.38 17.84 -8.72
CA LYS A 128 -6.41 17.01 -9.91
C LYS A 128 -5.48 15.82 -9.68
N LEU A 129 -6.03 14.72 -9.17
CA LEU A 129 -5.36 13.44 -9.21
C LEU A 129 -5.16 13.14 -10.70
N ASP A 130 -3.94 13.30 -11.21
CA ASP A 130 -3.55 12.82 -12.53
C ASP A 130 -3.43 11.29 -12.45
N ILE A 131 -4.58 10.66 -12.20
CA ILE A 131 -4.80 9.25 -12.44
C ILE A 131 -4.72 9.12 -13.95
N LEU A 132 -3.65 8.50 -14.43
CA LEU A 132 -3.49 8.11 -15.82
C LEU A 132 -4.83 7.50 -16.27
N GLU A 133 -5.41 7.94 -17.40
CA GLU A 133 -6.79 7.58 -17.76
C GLU A 133 -7.06 6.07 -17.73
N ARG A 134 -6.03 5.27 -18.02
CA ARG A 134 -6.01 3.79 -17.90
C ARG A 134 -6.18 3.22 -16.47
N GLU A 135 -6.05 4.05 -15.44
CA GLU A 135 -6.10 3.70 -14.01
C GLU A 135 -7.39 4.24 -13.33
N LYS A 136 -8.23 5.02 -14.03
CA LYS A 136 -9.43 5.67 -13.44
C LYS A 136 -10.49 4.67 -13.01
N GLU A 137 -10.68 3.62 -13.79
CA GLU A 137 -11.54 2.49 -13.47
C GLU A 137 -10.84 1.23 -13.94
N LYS A 138 -10.32 0.44 -12.98
CA LYS A 138 -9.76 -0.87 -13.28
C LYS A 138 -10.68 -1.94 -12.72
N ALA A 139 -11.33 -2.66 -13.63
CA ALA A 139 -12.02 -3.88 -13.29
C ALA A 139 -10.97 -4.94 -12.91
N ILE A 140 -10.97 -5.34 -11.65
CA ILE A 140 -10.13 -6.45 -11.19
C ILE A 140 -10.95 -7.71 -11.34
N LYS A 141 -10.51 -8.58 -12.25
CA LYS A 141 -11.01 -9.95 -12.33
C LYS A 141 -10.21 -10.80 -11.36
N ILE A 142 -10.88 -11.21 -10.30
CA ILE A 142 -10.33 -12.12 -9.30
C ILE A 142 -10.70 -13.53 -9.72
N TYR A 143 -9.70 -14.30 -10.16
CA TYR A 143 -9.89 -15.72 -10.42
C TYR A 143 -9.96 -16.48 -9.10
N GLY A 144 -11.03 -17.27 -8.90
CA GLY A 144 -11.05 -18.27 -7.83
C GLY A 144 -10.45 -19.57 -8.33
N ASN A 145 -9.56 -20.24 -7.56
CA ASN A 145 -9.52 -21.71 -7.61
C ASN A 145 -8.88 -22.40 -6.38
N GLN A 146 -9.28 -23.67 -6.26
CA GLN A 146 -8.98 -24.79 -5.33
C GLN A 146 -7.66 -24.85 -4.52
N PRO A 147 -7.62 -25.64 -3.43
CA PRO A 147 -6.93 -25.34 -2.16
C PRO A 147 -5.40 -25.21 -2.16
N ASN A 148 -4.70 -25.46 -3.27
CA ASN A 148 -3.24 -25.71 -3.28
C ASN A 148 -2.45 -24.98 -4.38
N GLY A 149 -2.97 -23.91 -4.98
CA GLY A 149 -2.28 -23.16 -6.04
C GLY A 149 -1.59 -21.88 -5.55
N LEU A 150 -0.31 -21.69 -5.87
CA LEU A 150 0.37 -20.38 -5.76
C LEU A 150 -0.36 -19.35 -6.64
N TRP A 151 -0.62 -18.18 -6.07
CA TRP A 151 -1.40 -17.09 -6.67
C TRP A 151 -0.53 -16.18 -7.55
N TRP A 152 -1.04 -15.77 -8.72
CA TRP A 152 -0.53 -14.59 -9.42
C TRP A 152 -1.69 -13.76 -9.95
N LEU A 153 -1.58 -12.44 -9.80
CA LEU A 153 -2.46 -11.49 -10.46
C LEU A 153 -2.15 -11.47 -11.97
N GLU A 154 -3.17 -11.66 -12.81
CA GLU A 154 -3.11 -11.20 -14.19
C GLU A 154 -3.63 -9.76 -14.22
N PHE A 155 -2.71 -8.79 -14.19
CA PHE A 155 -3.01 -7.44 -14.63
C PHE A 155 -3.02 -7.46 -16.15
N ARG A 156 -4.20 -7.43 -16.78
CA ARG A 156 -4.26 -6.97 -18.16
C ARG A 156 -4.10 -5.47 -18.18
N LEU A 157 -2.83 -5.07 -18.32
CA LEU A 157 -2.44 -3.77 -18.82
C LEU A 157 -2.53 -3.84 -20.33
N ASP A 158 -3.73 -3.63 -20.86
CA ASP A 158 -3.89 -3.25 -22.26
C ASP A 158 -3.82 -1.71 -22.32
#